data_AF-A0A2E9GQ57-F1
#
_entry.id   AF-A0A2E9GQ57-F1
#
_cell.length_a   1.000
_cell.length_b   1.000
_cell.length_c   1.000
_cell.angle_alpha   90.00
_cell.angle_beta   90.00
_cell.angle_gamma   90.00
#
_symmetry.space_group_name_H-M   'P 1'
#
loop_
_entity.id
_entity.type
_entity.pdbx_description
1 polymer ?
#
loop_
_entity_poly.entity_id
_entity_poly.type
_entity_poly.pdbx_seq_one_letter_code
_entity_poly.pdbx_strand_id
1 'polypeptide(L)'
;MSYTIVPELCINCGGCEFTCPTEAIRPPAADVSQPAVFWIETHRCNDCGSCVRVCPTDGILPDPDTFACAGHGCPIAPDRGGAFAGWECSQLEAFCDGCGHTLWRPGPGGEWECIRCESKNNARRQLCPKVLALEKAKTGQQRPRRSIEELHAHRDLMAAGRGGER
;
A
#
# COMPACT_ATOMS: atom_id res chain seq x y z
N MET A 1 -2.45 1.31 -6.20
CA MET A 1 -1.06 0.78 -6.26
C MET A 1 -0.22 1.60 -5.30
N SER A 2 0.77 1.02 -4.62
CA SER A 2 1.68 1.79 -3.72
C SER A 2 2.48 2.84 -4.51
N TYR A 3 3.36 3.54 -3.81
CA TYR A 3 4.36 4.43 -4.38
C TYR A 3 5.78 3.95 -4.05
N THR A 4 6.76 4.50 -4.79
CA THR A 4 8.20 4.41 -4.53
C THR A 4 8.82 5.81 -4.51
N ILE A 5 9.98 5.95 -3.86
CA ILE A 5 10.77 7.19 -3.84
C ILE A 5 11.98 7.01 -4.76
N VAL A 6 12.18 7.95 -5.67
CA VAL A 6 13.33 8.02 -6.60
C VAL A 6 14.51 8.62 -5.83
N PRO A 7 15.57 7.83 -5.54
CA PRO A 7 16.68 8.30 -4.71
C PRO A 7 17.38 9.55 -5.27
N GLU A 8 17.50 9.64 -6.59
CA GLU A 8 18.19 10.74 -7.28
C GLU A 8 17.46 12.08 -7.14
N LEU A 9 16.15 12.04 -6.84
CA LEU A 9 15.31 13.23 -6.65
C LEU A 9 15.02 13.52 -5.18
N CYS A 10 15.39 12.61 -4.27
CA CYS A 10 15.11 12.75 -2.86
C CYS A 10 16.12 13.69 -2.18
N ILE A 11 15.62 14.78 -1.60
CA ILE A 11 16.43 15.74 -0.83
C ILE A 11 16.35 15.53 0.69
N ASN A 12 15.82 14.38 1.14
CA ASN A 12 15.67 14.02 2.56
C ASN A 12 14.96 15.07 3.44
N CYS A 13 13.96 15.77 2.89
CA CYS A 13 13.24 16.83 3.62
C CYS A 13 12.21 16.32 4.65
N GLY A 14 11.84 15.04 4.63
CA GLY A 14 10.88 14.44 5.58
C GLY A 14 9.40 14.77 5.38
N GLY A 15 9.03 15.66 4.44
CA GLY A 15 7.62 16.05 4.24
C GLY A 15 6.70 14.88 3.90
N CYS A 16 7.20 13.89 3.14
CA CYS A 16 6.45 12.69 2.81
C CYS A 16 6.17 11.81 4.04
N GLU A 17 7.14 11.66 4.95
CA GLU A 17 6.99 10.90 6.19
C GLU A 17 5.93 11.54 7.08
N PHE A 18 6.05 12.85 7.30
CA PHE A 18 5.12 13.61 8.15
C PHE A 18 3.66 13.50 7.70
N THR A 19 3.40 13.48 6.39
CA THR A 19 2.01 13.42 5.89
C THR A 19 1.44 12.01 5.80
N CYS A 20 2.22 10.96 6.02
CA CYS A 20 1.79 9.59 5.72
C CYS A 20 0.81 9.07 6.80
N PRO A 21 -0.48 8.85 6.47
CA PRO A 21 -1.49 8.49 7.48
C PRO A 21 -1.28 7.10 8.07
N THR A 22 -0.54 6.23 7.37
CA THR A 22 -0.30 4.83 7.78
C THR A 22 1.14 4.60 8.22
N GLU A 23 1.93 5.67 8.39
CA GLU A 23 3.34 5.60 8.78
C GLU A 23 4.12 4.60 7.89
N ALA A 24 3.84 4.58 6.59
CA ALA A 24 4.45 3.65 5.65
C ALA A 24 5.84 4.09 5.18
N ILE A 25 6.25 5.32 5.48
CA ILE A 25 7.52 5.89 5.03
C ILE A 25 8.56 5.70 6.13
N ARG A 26 9.77 5.32 5.73
CA ARG A 26 10.89 5.11 6.63
C ARG A 26 12.00 6.12 6.36
N PRO A 27 12.64 6.65 7.40
CA PRO A 27 13.77 7.56 7.24
C PRO A 27 15.00 6.82 6.72
N PRO A 28 15.95 7.54 6.07
CA PRO A 28 17.26 7.00 5.74
C PRO A 28 17.88 6.29 6.95
N ALA A 29 18.41 5.08 6.77
CA ALA A 29 19.15 4.39 7.82
C ALA A 29 20.65 4.48 7.56
N ALA A 30 21.43 4.45 8.63
CA ALA A 30 22.90 4.48 8.57
C ALA A 30 23.50 3.13 8.13
N ASP A 31 22.68 2.07 8.08
CA ASP A 31 23.08 0.74 7.63
C ASP A 31 23.09 0.68 6.10
N VAL A 32 24.19 0.16 5.53
CA VAL A 32 24.36 -0.09 4.09
C VAL A 32 23.33 -1.06 3.51
N SER A 33 22.62 -1.83 4.35
CA SER A 33 21.51 -2.69 3.91
C SER A 33 20.24 -1.92 3.55
N GLN A 34 20.17 -0.62 3.88
CA GLN A 34 19.01 0.23 3.67
C GLN A 34 19.32 1.42 2.74
N PRO A 35 18.30 2.01 2.10
CA PRO A 35 18.48 3.20 1.28
C PRO A 35 18.99 4.40 2.09
N ALA A 36 19.91 5.16 1.48
CA ALA A 36 20.41 6.44 2.01
C ALA A 36 19.40 7.62 1.88
N VAL A 37 18.18 7.30 1.42
CA VAL A 37 17.06 8.22 1.22
C VAL A 37 15.83 7.67 1.93
N PHE A 38 14.77 8.45 2.07
CA PHE A 38 13.48 7.90 2.52
C PHE A 38 12.99 6.78 1.58
N TRP A 39 12.35 5.74 2.12
CA TRP A 39 11.71 4.69 1.32
C TRP A 39 10.30 4.35 1.82
N ILE A 40 9.52 3.69 0.96
CA ILE A 40 8.13 3.34 1.25
C ILE A 40 8.02 1.83 1.51
N GLU A 41 7.59 1.48 2.72
CA GLU A 41 7.14 0.14 3.06
C GLU A 41 5.79 -0.13 2.38
N THR A 42 5.86 -0.62 1.14
CA THR A 42 4.68 -0.81 0.27
C THR A 42 3.54 -1.66 0.84
N HIS A 43 3.84 -2.53 1.81
CA HIS A 43 2.86 -3.34 2.52
C HIS A 43 2.06 -2.53 3.56
N ARG A 44 2.59 -1.40 4.04
CA ARG A 44 1.90 -0.43 4.92
C ARG A 44 1.29 0.74 4.16
N CYS A 45 1.65 0.95 2.90
CA CYS A 45 1.09 2.03 2.10
C CYS A 45 -0.38 1.74 1.75
N ASN A 46 -1.28 2.71 1.95
CA ASN A 46 -2.69 2.59 1.57
C ASN A 46 -3.04 3.28 0.25
N ASP A 47 -2.05 3.63 -0.57
CA ASP A 47 -2.17 4.30 -1.87
C ASP A 47 -2.88 5.67 -1.93
N CYS A 48 -3.11 6.32 -0.79
CA CYS A 48 -3.79 7.63 -0.68
C CYS A 48 -3.15 8.80 -1.44
N GLY A 49 -1.87 8.70 -1.81
CA GLY A 49 -1.15 9.71 -2.59
C GLY A 49 -0.78 11.00 -1.84
N SER A 50 -0.95 11.07 -0.52
CA SER A 50 -0.59 12.27 0.26
C SER A 50 0.90 12.62 0.15
N CYS A 51 1.79 11.63 0.15
CA CYS A 51 3.23 11.84 0.00
C CYS A 51 3.59 12.46 -1.37
N VAL A 52 2.90 12.06 -2.44
CA VAL A 52 3.12 12.61 -3.79
C VAL A 52 2.80 14.11 -3.80
N ARG A 53 1.67 14.51 -3.21
CA ARG A 53 1.21 15.90 -3.19
C ARG A 53 2.15 16.86 -2.45
N VAL A 54 2.92 16.36 -1.48
CA VAL A 54 3.80 17.20 -0.64
C VAL A 54 5.27 17.14 -1.07
N CYS A 55 5.63 16.29 -2.03
CA CYS A 55 7.03 16.14 -2.44
C CYS A 55 7.46 17.35 -3.29
N PRO A 56 8.47 18.13 -2.86
CA PRO A 56 8.87 19.35 -3.58
C PRO A 56 9.65 19.09 -4.87
N THR A 57 10.08 17.84 -5.09
CA THR A 57 10.91 17.44 -6.25
C THR A 57 10.20 16.50 -7.21
N ASP A 58 8.91 16.23 -6.98
CA ASP A 58 8.12 15.23 -7.72
C ASP A 58 8.79 13.83 -7.76
N GLY A 59 9.63 13.54 -6.76
CA GLY A 59 10.44 12.31 -6.67
C GLY A 59 9.69 11.07 -6.18
N ILE A 60 8.36 11.09 -6.13
CA ILE A 60 7.53 9.97 -5.65
C ILE A 60 6.63 9.47 -6.78
N LEU A 61 6.82 8.22 -7.18
CA LEU A 61 6.18 7.63 -8.36
C LEU A 61 5.30 6.45 -7.97
N PRO A 62 4.22 6.15 -8.74
CA PRO A 62 3.46 4.92 -8.55
C PRO A 62 4.34 3.68 -8.69
N ASP A 63 4.15 2.70 -7.80
CA ASP A 63 4.78 1.38 -7.82
C ASP A 63 3.75 0.33 -8.31
N PRO A 64 3.70 0.06 -9.62
CA PRO A 64 2.76 -0.88 -10.24
C PRO A 64 3.02 -2.36 -9.90
N ASP A 65 4.11 -2.72 -9.21
CA ASP A 65 4.39 -4.10 -8.78
C ASP A 65 3.73 -4.46 -7.44
N THR A 66 2.89 -3.56 -6.92
CA THR A 66 2.29 -3.70 -5.60
C THR A 66 0.76 -3.74 -5.68
N PHE A 67 0.16 -4.41 -4.69
CA PHE A 67 -1.29 -4.48 -4.57
C PHE A 67 -1.91 -3.07 -4.45
N ALA A 68 -2.94 -2.82 -5.24
CA ALA A 68 -3.78 -1.62 -5.12
C ALA A 68 -4.86 -1.83 -4.05
N CYS A 69 -5.01 -0.86 -3.14
CA CYS A 69 -6.06 -0.84 -2.15
C CYS A 69 -7.41 -0.46 -2.80
N ALA A 70 -7.45 0.63 -3.57
CA ALA A 70 -8.65 1.12 -4.25
C ALA A 70 -8.87 0.54 -5.67
N GLY A 71 -8.89 -0.80 -5.85
CA GLY A 71 -9.30 -1.33 -7.16
C GLY A 71 -9.32 -2.83 -7.37
N HIS A 72 -8.21 -3.56 -7.18
CA HIS A 72 -8.17 -4.98 -7.64
C HIS A 72 -7.41 -5.96 -6.73
N GLY A 73 -6.92 -5.53 -5.57
CA GLY A 73 -6.20 -6.41 -4.64
C GLY A 73 -7.09 -7.12 -3.63
N CYS A 74 -8.14 -6.45 -3.14
CA CYS A 74 -8.89 -6.87 -1.96
C CYS A 74 -9.81 -8.07 -2.26
N PRO A 75 -9.77 -9.19 -1.50
CA PRO A 75 -10.68 -10.34 -1.68
C PRO A 75 -12.13 -9.96 -1.37
N ILE A 76 -12.33 -8.83 -0.70
CA ILE A 76 -13.59 -8.29 -0.16
C ILE A 76 -14.09 -7.09 -0.99
N ALA A 77 -13.46 -6.81 -2.14
CA ALA A 77 -13.90 -5.71 -2.99
C ALA A 77 -15.41 -5.80 -3.30
N PRO A 78 -16.15 -4.66 -3.26
CA PRO A 78 -17.60 -4.63 -3.34
C PRO A 78 -18.18 -5.18 -4.65
N ASP A 79 -17.37 -5.28 -5.71
CA ASP A 79 -17.72 -5.84 -7.02
C ASP A 79 -17.70 -7.38 -7.07
N ARG A 80 -17.12 -8.06 -6.06
CA ARG A 80 -17.02 -9.53 -6.05
C ARG A 80 -18.22 -10.26 -5.45
N GLY A 81 -19.27 -9.55 -5.02
CA GLY A 81 -20.55 -10.15 -4.59
C GLY A 81 -20.43 -11.20 -3.48
N GLY A 82 -19.33 -11.19 -2.72
CA GLY A 82 -19.02 -12.20 -1.72
C GLY A 82 -19.68 -11.93 -0.37
N ALA A 83 -19.38 -12.78 0.60
CA ALA A 83 -19.96 -12.71 1.94
C ALA A 83 -19.63 -11.43 2.75
N PHE A 84 -18.83 -10.54 2.16
CA PHE A 84 -18.41 -9.24 2.69
C PHE A 84 -18.77 -8.10 1.74
N ALA A 85 -19.75 -8.28 0.85
CA ALA A 85 -20.28 -7.18 0.05
C ALA A 85 -20.70 -6.01 0.96
N GLY A 86 -20.25 -4.80 0.63
CA GLY A 86 -20.49 -3.60 1.42
C GLY A 86 -19.58 -3.43 2.65
N TRP A 87 -18.67 -4.37 2.92
CA TRP A 87 -17.66 -4.18 3.96
C TRP A 87 -16.51 -3.32 3.47
N GLU A 88 -15.88 -2.60 4.40
CA GLU A 88 -14.69 -1.81 4.14
C GLU A 88 -13.58 -2.14 5.14
N CYS A 89 -12.33 -2.08 4.69
CA CYS A 89 -11.18 -2.18 5.58
C CYS A 89 -10.82 -0.81 6.15
N SER A 90 -10.06 -0.83 7.24
CA SER A 90 -9.49 0.37 7.86
C SER A 90 -8.36 1.02 7.04
N GLN A 91 -8.05 0.50 5.85
CA GLN A 91 -6.97 1.01 5.00
C GLN A 91 -5.63 1.19 5.76
N LEU A 92 -5.32 0.24 6.66
CA LEU A 92 -4.12 0.24 7.50
C LEU A 92 -4.06 1.39 8.52
N GLU A 93 -5.20 2.03 8.82
CA GLU A 93 -5.32 3.06 9.85
C GLU A 93 -5.78 2.48 11.20
N ALA A 94 -6.26 1.23 11.22
CA ALA A 94 -6.64 0.53 12.45
C ALA A 94 -6.30 -0.96 12.40
N PHE A 95 -5.77 -1.49 13.49
CA PHE A 95 -5.25 -2.87 13.60
C PHE A 95 -5.84 -3.60 14.80
N CYS A 96 -5.99 -4.92 14.67
CA CYS A 96 -6.42 -5.78 15.76
C CYS A 96 -5.31 -5.94 16.81
N ASP A 97 -5.62 -5.65 18.08
CA ASP A 97 -4.66 -5.78 19.20
C ASP A 97 -4.15 -7.22 19.40
N GLY A 98 -4.94 -8.23 19.00
CA GLY A 98 -4.57 -9.63 19.17
C GLY A 98 -3.66 -10.19 18.08
N CYS A 99 -3.80 -9.76 16.82
CA CYS A 99 -3.05 -10.34 15.70
C CYS A 99 -2.36 -9.33 14.77
N GLY A 100 -2.47 -8.02 15.06
CA GLY A 100 -1.85 -6.93 14.30
C GLY A 100 -2.38 -6.75 12.88
N HIS A 101 -3.50 -7.39 12.51
CA HIS A 101 -4.06 -7.28 11.17
C HIS A 101 -5.06 -6.13 11.04
N THR A 102 -5.16 -5.56 9.84
CA THR A 102 -6.10 -4.49 9.51
C THR A 102 -7.53 -4.89 9.89
N LEU A 103 -8.26 -3.97 10.53
CA LEU A 103 -9.66 -4.15 10.90
C LEU A 103 -10.61 -3.87 9.73
N TRP A 104 -11.84 -4.36 9.84
CA TRP A 104 -12.89 -4.25 8.82
C TRP A 104 -14.24 -3.92 9.47
N ARG A 105 -15.16 -3.31 8.73
CA ARG A 105 -16.51 -3.04 9.21
C ARG A 105 -17.56 -3.23 8.12
N PRO A 106 -18.83 -3.55 8.48
CA PRO A 106 -19.93 -3.62 7.53
C PRO A 106 -20.38 -2.21 7.12
N GLY A 107 -19.61 -1.58 6.25
CA GLY A 107 -19.90 -0.28 5.65
C GLY A 107 -19.77 0.90 6.62
N PRO A 108 -20.12 2.11 6.14
CA PRO A 108 -20.01 3.33 6.92
C PRO A 108 -20.89 3.28 8.17
N GLY A 109 -20.28 3.45 9.35
CA GLY A 109 -20.97 3.41 10.64
C GLY A 109 -20.98 2.05 11.35
N GLY A 110 -20.48 0.98 10.70
CA GLY A 110 -20.22 -0.29 11.38
C GLY A 110 -19.05 -0.21 12.37
N GLU A 111 -19.03 -1.10 13.36
CA GLU A 111 -17.89 -1.23 14.29
C GLU A 111 -16.71 -1.95 13.62
N TRP A 112 -15.49 -1.61 14.04
CA TRP A 112 -14.28 -2.26 13.56
C TRP A 112 -14.13 -3.66 14.17
N GLU A 113 -14.09 -4.67 13.31
CA GLU A 113 -13.96 -6.08 13.65
C GLU A 113 -12.73 -6.71 12.99
N CYS A 114 -12.11 -7.66 13.70
CA CYS A 114 -11.05 -8.47 13.14
C CYS A 114 -11.65 -9.69 12.44
N ILE A 115 -11.50 -9.76 11.12
CA ILE A 115 -11.96 -10.91 10.33
C ILE A 115 -10.97 -12.08 10.33
N ARG A 116 -9.78 -11.92 10.93
CA ARG A 116 -8.77 -12.99 11.07
C ARG A 116 -8.98 -13.81 12.35
N CYS A 117 -9.12 -13.12 13.49
CA CYS A 117 -9.28 -13.74 14.80
C CYS A 117 -10.69 -14.34 14.93
N GLU A 118 -10.80 -15.50 15.58
CA GLU A 118 -11.95 -16.42 15.51
C GLU A 118 -13.30 -15.93 16.09
N SER A 119 -13.45 -14.67 16.52
CA SER A 119 -14.45 -14.33 17.54
C SER A 119 -15.93 -14.41 17.15
N LYS A 120 -16.34 -14.58 15.87
CA LYS A 120 -17.78 -14.65 15.54
C LYS A 120 -18.27 -15.69 14.53
N ASN A 121 -17.45 -16.37 13.70
CA ASN A 121 -18.06 -17.26 12.70
C ASN A 121 -17.23 -18.39 12.06
N ASN A 122 -16.03 -18.71 12.53
CA ASN A 122 -15.20 -19.88 12.13
C ASN A 122 -15.12 -20.26 10.61
N ALA A 123 -15.47 -19.35 9.70
CA ALA A 123 -15.67 -19.65 8.28
C ALA A 123 -14.86 -18.74 7.34
N ARG A 124 -14.14 -17.74 7.87
CA ARG A 124 -13.60 -16.66 7.04
C ARG A 124 -12.22 -16.17 7.49
N ARG A 125 -11.18 -17.00 7.35
CA ARG A 125 -9.77 -16.61 7.51
C ARG A 125 -9.28 -15.74 6.35
N GLN A 126 -9.98 -14.65 6.04
CA GLN A 126 -9.56 -13.73 4.99
C GLN A 126 -8.49 -12.79 5.55
N LEU A 127 -7.44 -12.55 4.76
CA LEU A 127 -6.33 -11.67 5.12
C LEU A 127 -6.25 -10.53 4.11
N CYS A 128 -5.76 -9.39 4.57
CA CYS A 128 -5.34 -8.33 3.67
C CYS A 128 -4.25 -8.88 2.72
N PRO A 129 -4.41 -8.76 1.39
CA PRO A 129 -3.41 -9.22 0.41
C PRO A 129 -2.02 -8.63 0.65
N LYS A 130 -1.93 -7.37 1.11
CA LYS A 130 -0.65 -6.75 1.46
C LYS A 130 0.02 -7.40 2.65
N VAL A 131 -0.77 -7.81 3.64
CA VAL A 131 -0.26 -8.52 4.81
C VAL A 131 0.12 -9.95 4.45
N LEU A 132 -0.68 -10.64 3.64
CA LEU A 132 -0.32 -11.95 3.10
C LEU A 132 0.95 -11.89 2.23
N ALA A 133 1.11 -10.84 1.43
CA ALA A 133 2.31 -10.62 0.63
C ALA A 133 3.55 -10.40 1.49
N LEU A 134 3.43 -9.68 2.61
CA LEU A 134 4.50 -9.55 3.59
C LEU A 134 4.84 -10.91 4.23
N GLU A 135 3.84 -11.69 4.61
CA GLU A 135 4.07 -13.05 5.16
C GLU A 135 4.82 -13.93 4.15
N LYS A 136 4.47 -13.87 2.85
CA LYS A 136 5.16 -14.59 1.77
C LYS A 136 6.56 -14.04 1.45
N ALA A 137 6.76 -12.73 1.58
CA ALA A 137 8.07 -12.10 1.41
C ALA A 137 9.07 -12.62 2.45
N LYS A 138 8.62 -12.74 3.71
CA LYS A 138 9.42 -13.31 4.80
C LYS A 138 9.80 -14.78 4.57
N THR A 139 9.02 -15.53 3.79
CA THR A 139 9.29 -16.94 3.44
C THR A 139 10.02 -17.11 2.10
N GLY A 140 10.49 -16.02 1.48
CA GLY A 140 11.32 -16.06 0.27
C GLY A 140 10.57 -16.32 -1.05
N GLN A 141 9.23 -16.16 -1.07
CA GLN A 141 8.39 -16.46 -2.24
C GLN A 141 8.01 -15.21 -3.08
N GLN A 142 8.77 -14.12 -3.00
CA GLN A 142 8.42 -12.85 -3.63
C GLN A 142 9.03 -12.71 -5.04
N ARG A 143 8.24 -12.18 -5.99
CA ARG A 143 8.72 -11.82 -7.34
C ARG A 143 9.69 -10.62 -7.26
N PRO A 144 10.72 -10.58 -8.11
CA PRO A 144 11.62 -9.42 -8.19
C PRO A 144 10.84 -8.16 -8.58
N ARG A 145 11.22 -7.02 -8.00
CA ARG A 145 10.66 -5.69 -8.31
C ARG A 145 11.29 -5.14 -9.58
N ARG A 146 10.54 -4.31 -10.32
CA ARG A 146 11.10 -3.48 -11.40
C ARG A 146 12.18 -2.53 -10.91
N SER A 147 13.14 -2.23 -11.78
CA SER A 147 14.15 -1.19 -11.56
C SER A 147 13.55 0.21 -11.66
N ILE A 148 14.29 1.22 -11.19
CA ILE A 148 13.85 2.62 -11.26
C ILE A 148 13.66 3.06 -12.72
N GLU A 149 14.53 2.63 -13.63
CA GLU A 149 14.42 2.92 -15.06
C GLU A 149 13.12 2.36 -15.66
N GLU A 150 12.74 1.14 -15.27
CA GLU A 150 11.49 0.51 -15.71
C GLU A 150 10.24 1.21 -15.17
N LEU A 151 10.32 1.79 -13.97
CA LEU A 151 9.24 2.59 -13.39
C LEU A 151 9.07 3.93 -14.09
N HIS A 152 10.17 4.62 -14.43
CA HIS A 152 10.15 5.84 -15.24
C HIS A 152 9.53 5.58 -16.62
N ALA A 153 9.97 4.52 -17.31
CA ALA A 153 9.42 4.14 -18.60
C ALA A 153 7.92 3.85 -18.53
N HIS A 154 7.46 3.18 -17.47
CA HIS A 154 6.03 2.92 -17.26
C HIS A 154 5.22 4.21 -17.04
N ARG A 155 5.72 5.15 -16.24
CA ARG A 155 5.09 6.46 -16.02
C ARG A 155 4.91 7.20 -17.35
N ASP A 156 5.97 7.26 -18.15
CA ASP A 156 5.98 8.02 -19.40
C ASP A 156 4.99 7.43 -20.42
N LEU A 157 4.88 6.10 -20.49
CA LEU A 157 3.85 5.41 -21.29
C LEU A 157 2.41 5.76 -20.83
N MET A 158 2.17 5.78 -19.51
CA MET A 158 0.86 6.12 -18.95
C MET A 158 0.50 7.60 -19.12
N ALA A 159 1.49 8.49 -19.21
CA ALA A 159 1.29 9.89 -19.52
C ALA A 159 0.94 10.11 -20.99
N ALA A 160 1.60 9.39 -21.90
CA ALA A 160 1.35 9.46 -23.34
C ALA A 160 -0.05 8.93 -23.73
N GLY A 161 -0.57 7.92 -23.03
CA GLY A 161 -1.89 7.31 -23.31
C GLY A 161 -3.12 8.16 -22.98
N ARG A 162 -2.97 9.29 -22.26
CA ARG A 162 -4.10 10.19 -21.91
C ARG A 162 -4.28 11.37 -22.88
N GLY A 163 -3.51 11.40 -23.98
CA GLY A 163 -3.55 12.48 -24.99
C GLY A 163 -4.43 12.21 -26.22
N GLY A 164 -5.25 11.14 -26.21
CA GLY A 164 -5.89 10.61 -27.42
C GLY A 164 -7.38 10.32 -27.30
N GLU A 165 -8.18 11.26 -26.78
CA GLU A 165 -9.63 11.29 -27.04
C GLU A 165 -10.04 12.75 -27.31
N ARG A 166 -10.11 13.10 -28.59
CA ARG A 166 -10.84 14.24 -29.15
C ARG A 166 -11.68 13.74 -30.30
#